data_AF-A0AB37UB03-F1
#
_entry.id   AF-A0AB37UB03-F1
#
_cell.length_a   1.000
_cell.length_b   1.000
_cell.length_c   1.000
_cell.angle_alpha   90.00
_cell.angle_beta   90.00
_cell.angle_gamma   90.00
#
_symmetry.space_group_name_H-M   'P 1'
#
loop_
_entity.id
_entity.type
_entity.pdbx_description
1 polymer ?
#
loop_
_entity_poly.entity_id
_entity_poly.type
_entity_poly.pdbx_seq_one_letter_code
_entity_poly.pdbx_strand_id
1 'polypeptide(L)' 'MSTQEQARALMMRHHHVVKNRQQSMLNRAAAEIGFEGTTEYWNHIQGKPHPTFSANYDRSGSSMS' A
#
# COMPACT_ATOMS: atom_id res chain seq x y z
N MET A 1 7.37 11.97 -23.19
CA MET A 1 7.14 10.85 -22.24
C MET A 1 6.98 9.58 -23.05
N SER A 2 7.92 8.65 -22.93
CA SER A 2 7.83 7.34 -23.58
C SER A 2 6.76 6.46 -22.92
N THR A 3 6.29 5.43 -23.61
CA THR A 3 5.33 4.47 -23.04
C THR A 3 5.91 3.75 -21.81
N GLN A 4 7.23 3.53 -21.79
CA GLN A 4 7.95 2.96 -20.65
C GLN A 4 7.94 3.88 -19.42
N GLU A 5 8.11 5.19 -19.62
CA GLU A 5 8.04 6.18 -18.54
C GLU A 5 6.63 6.25 -17.93
N GLN A 6 5.60 6.19 -18.78
CA GLN A 6 4.21 6.15 -18.32
C GLN A 6 3.91 4.86 -17.53
N ALA A 7 4.34 3.70 -18.04
CA ALA A 7 4.18 2.43 -17.34
C ALA A 7 4.88 2.45 -15.97
N ARG A 8 6.10 3.01 -15.91
CA ARG A 8 6.84 3.17 -14.64
C ARG A 8 6.10 4.09 -13.66
N ALA A 9 5.57 5.23 -14.14
CA ALA A 9 4.81 6.15 -13.30
C ALA A 9 3.55 5.50 -12.72
N LEU A 10 2.83 4.71 -13.52
CA LEU A 10 1.64 3.97 -13.08
C LEU A 10 1.99 2.92 -12.02
N MET A 11 3.05 2.13 -12.24
CA MET A 11 3.50 1.13 -11.26
C MET A 11 3.92 1.78 -9.93
N MET A 12 4.67 2.88 -9.98
CA MET A 12 5.08 3.62 -8.78
C MET A 12 3.86 4.18 -8.04
N ARG A 13 2.90 4.75 -8.76
CA ARG A 13 1.66 5.27 -8.17
C ARG A 13 0.87 4.15 -7.48
N HIS A 14 0.70 3.02 -8.13
CA HIS A 14 0.01 1.85 -7.57
C HIS A 14 0.71 1.37 -6.29
N HIS A 15 2.03 1.27 -6.32
CA HIS A 15 2.84 0.91 -5.16
C HIS A 15 2.61 1.88 -3.98
N HIS A 16 2.60 3.19 -4.23
CA HIS A 16 2.31 4.19 -3.18
C HIS A 16 0.90 4.04 -2.60
N VAL A 17 -0.11 3.75 -3.43
CA VAL A 17 -1.50 3.56 -2.96
C VAL A 17 -1.60 2.34 -2.04
N VAL A 18 -1.03 1.20 -2.46
CA VAL A 18 -1.03 -0.03 -1.65
C VAL A 18 -0.34 0.21 -0.31
N LYS A 19 0.82 0.89 -0.33
CA LYS A 19 1.56 1.26 0.90
C LYS A 19 0.72 2.13 1.83
N ASN A 20 0.14 3.22 1.31
CA ASN A 20 -0.62 4.16 2.14
C ASN A 20 -1.86 3.49 2.75
N ARG A 21 -2.52 2.59 2.01
CA ARG A 21 -3.66 1.83 2.52
C ARG A 21 -3.27 0.87 3.62
N GLN A 22 -2.18 0.12 3.43
CA GLN A 22 -1.64 -0.77 4.46
C GLN A 22 -1.35 0.02 5.75
N GLN A 23 -0.63 1.14 5.63
CA GLN A 23 -0.28 1.99 6.76
C GLN A 23 -1.53 2.50 7.48
N SER A 24 -2.54 2.96 6.74
CA SER A 24 -3.80 3.44 7.32
C SER A 24 -4.56 2.33 8.06
N MET A 25 -4.58 1.11 7.53
CA MET A 25 -5.24 -0.02 8.22
C MET A 25 -4.51 -0.42 9.50
N LEU A 26 -3.18 -0.48 9.46
CA LEU A 26 -2.37 -0.80 10.63
C LEU A 26 -2.47 0.29 11.71
N ASN A 27 -2.47 1.57 11.32
CA ASN A 27 -2.65 2.68 12.25
C ASN A 27 -4.00 2.60 12.96
N ARG A 28 -5.08 2.28 12.23
CA ARG A 28 -6.41 2.11 12.83
C ARG A 28 -6.45 0.95 13.81
N ALA A 29 -5.95 -0.22 13.42
CA ALA A 29 -5.91 -1.38 14.29
C ALA A 29 -5.03 -1.15 15.55
N ALA A 30 -3.90 -0.45 15.38
CA ALA A 30 -3.03 -0.08 16.51
C ALA A 30 -3.74 0.86 17.49
N ALA A 31 -4.45 1.87 16.98
CA ALA A 31 -5.23 2.78 17.82
C ALA A 31 -6.35 2.05 18.58
N GLU A 32 -7.01 1.07 17.96
CA GLU A 32 -8.08 0.27 18.59
C GLU A 32 -7.58 -0.54 19.80
N ILE A 33 -6.36 -1.06 19.75
CA ILE A 33 -5.78 -1.86 20.84
C ILE A 33 -4.92 -1.04 21.82
N GLY A 34 -4.85 0.29 21.65
CA GLY A 34 -3.99 1.17 22.46
C GLY A 34 -2.49 0.94 22.23
N PHE A 35 -2.09 0.48 21.05
CA PHE A 35 -0.69 0.26 20.70
C PHE A 35 -0.04 1.56 20.25
N GLU A 36 0.90 2.07 21.04
CA GLU A 36 1.63 3.32 20.78
C GLU A 36 2.98 3.13 20.05
N GLY A 37 3.29 1.90 19.62
CA GLY A 37 4.53 1.61 18.88
C GLY A 37 4.52 2.15 17.44
N THR A 38 5.68 2.13 16.79
CA THR A 38 5.78 2.50 15.37
C THR A 38 5.01 1.50 14.52
N THR A 39 3.93 1.96 13.91
CA THR A 39 3.14 1.20 12.94
C THR A 39 3.81 1.13 11.57
N GLU A 40 5.06 1.60 11.44
CA GLU A 40 5.93 1.47 10.27
C GLU A 40 6.32 0.00 10.03
N TYR A 41 5.33 -0.88 9.98
CA TYR A 41 5.52 -2.28 9.65
C TYR A 41 5.78 -2.40 8.15
N TRP A 42 7.06 -2.42 7.83
CA TRP A 42 7.55 -2.63 6.47
C TRP A 42 8.53 -3.79 6.49
N ASN A 43 8.09 -4.95 5.99
CA ASN A 43 8.95 -6.13 5.90
C ASN A 43 10.20 -5.79 5.06
N HIS A 44 11.36 -6.08 5.62
CA HIS A 44 12.67 -5.63 5.12
C HIS A 44 13.10 -6.24 3.77
N ILE A 45 12.31 -7.14 3.17
CA ILE A 45 12.69 -7.74 1.89
C ILE A 45 12.48 -6.70 0.77
N GLN A 46 13.54 -5.94 0.52
CA GLN A 46 13.74 -5.04 -0.62
C GLN A 46 12.78 -3.85 -0.74
N GLY A 47 12.07 -3.46 0.32
CA GLY A 47 11.14 -2.33 0.22
C GLY A 47 10.00 -2.59 -0.78
N LYS A 48 9.65 -3.87 -1.01
CA LYS A 48 8.46 -4.28 -1.80
C LYS A 48 7.28 -4.68 -0.89
N PRO A 49 6.03 -4.29 -1.23
CA PRO A 49 4.87 -4.72 -0.48
C PRO A 49 4.75 -6.24 -0.63
N HIS A 50 4.25 -6.91 0.40
CA HIS A 50 4.00 -8.34 0.30
C HIS A 50 3.06 -8.62 -0.89
N PRO A 51 3.30 -9.64 -1.73
CA PRO A 51 2.51 -9.87 -2.96
C PRO A 51 1.00 -9.97 -2.72
N THR A 52 0.59 -10.51 -1.58
CA THR A 52 -0.83 -10.59 -1.21
C THR A 52 -1.48 -9.22 -0.99
N PHE A 53 -0.71 -8.19 -0.62
CA PHE A 53 -1.24 -6.83 -0.48
C PHE A 53 -1.51 -6.18 -1.83
N SER A 54 -0.77 -6.52 -2.89
CA SER A 54 -1.10 -6.08 -4.24
C SER A 54 -2.44 -6.65 -4.71
N ALA A 55 -2.85 -7.82 -4.24
CA ALA A 55 -4.14 -8.41 -4.58
C ALA A 55 -5.26 -7.95 -3.65
N ASN A 56 -5.01 -7.90 -2.34
CA ASN A 56 -6.04 -7.65 -1.33
C ASN A 56 -6.27 -6.15 -1.05
N TYR A 57 -5.26 -5.31 -1.22
CA TYR A 57 -5.34 -3.86 -0.95
C TYR A 57 -5.41 -3.02 -2.21
N ASP A 58 -5.43 -3.64 -3.38
CA ASP A 58 -5.80 -2.92 -4.60
C ASP A 58 -7.23 -2.35 -4.47
N ARG A 59 -7.51 -1.32 -5.25
CA ARG A 59 -8.88 -0.81 -5.35
C ARG A 59 -9.72 -1.88 -6.03
N SER A 60 -10.72 -2.41 -5.32
CA SER A 60 -11.78 -3.15 -5.99
C SER A 60 -12.49 -2.19 -6.96
N GLY A 61 -12.78 -2.66 -8.18
CA GLY A 61 -13.49 -1.87 -9.19
C GLY A 61 -14.89 -1.41 -8.75
N SER A 62 -15.36 -1.89 -7.61
CA SER A 62 -16.66 -1.63 -7.00
C SER A 62 -16.81 -0.22 -6.39
N SER A 63 -15.72 0.54 -6.20
CA SER A 63 -15.75 1.87 -5.56
C SER A 63 -15.64 3.04 -6.55
N MET A 64 -15.80 2.80 -7.85
CA MET A 64 -15.86 3.86 -8.87
C MET A 64 -17.34 4.25 -9.08
N SER A 65 -17.88 5.10 -8.20
CA SER A 65 -19.19 5.75 -8.37
C SER A 65 -19.07 7.24 -8.04
#